data_AF-A0A315E1X7-F1
#
_entry.id   AF-A0A315E1X7-F1
#
_cell.length_a   1.000
_cell.length_b   1.000
_cell.length_c   1.000
_cell.angle_alpha   90.00
_cell.angle_beta   90.00
_cell.angle_gamma   90.00
#
_symmetry.space_group_name_H-M   'P 1'
#
loop_
_entity.id
_entity.type
_entity.pdbx_description
1 polymer ?
#
loop_
_entity_poly.entity_id
_entity_poly.type
_entity_poly.pdbx_seq_one_letter_code
_entity_poly.pdbx_strand_id
1 'polypeptide(L)'
;MKTTTFYLNIRRFNALLPLLAILLMALALAWGAFFSDTSPPPKSVIPPDRKESASSEVLDLSKLDVELDLGPKLVMLKVVIRKKSGSDYSRSAIRNLVFVEDDSTDLKWVFPTQQQELVSVHPLMNSNGVIKGIYVEAIDKENAVKSSEHEPRSIYVVPLDGAGYKKILSNVDEVISRRNDANKLRLIYQKDNTIRMAQVDMQDFLITGDHELAKMTELKK
;
A
#
# COMPACT_ATOMS: atom_id res chain seq x y z
N MET A 1 -66.83 -27.18 27.49
CA MET A 1 -66.00 -26.11 28.10
C MET A 1 -64.47 -26.36 28.06
N LYS A 2 -63.95 -27.36 27.33
CA LYS A 2 -62.48 -27.60 27.22
C LYS A 2 -61.86 -27.18 25.87
N THR A 3 -62.69 -27.01 24.84
CA THR A 3 -62.27 -26.60 23.49
C THR A 3 -61.97 -25.11 23.41
N THR A 4 -62.72 -24.27 24.12
CA THR A 4 -62.54 -22.80 24.11
C THR A 4 -61.22 -22.35 24.73
N THR A 5 -60.73 -23.03 25.78
CA THR A 5 -59.44 -22.75 26.41
C THR A 5 -58.24 -23.18 25.56
N PHE A 6 -58.39 -24.29 24.80
CA PHE A 6 -57.35 -24.76 23.87
C PHE A 6 -57.12 -23.78 22.71
N TYR A 7 -58.18 -23.29 22.07
CA TYR A 7 -58.08 -22.27 21.03
C TYR A 7 -57.57 -20.93 21.55
N LEU A 8 -57.93 -20.54 22.77
CA LEU A 8 -57.38 -19.35 23.41
C LEU A 8 -55.86 -19.46 23.65
N ASN A 9 -55.40 -20.64 24.09
CA ASN A 9 -53.98 -20.90 24.29
C ASN A 9 -53.19 -20.96 22.98
N ILE A 10 -53.75 -21.55 21.91
CA ILE A 10 -53.13 -21.51 20.57
C ILE A 10 -53.02 -20.07 20.06
N ARG A 11 -54.06 -19.24 20.23
CA ARG A 11 -54.02 -17.84 19.81
C ARG A 11 -52.96 -17.04 20.59
N ARG A 12 -52.80 -17.31 21.90
CA ARG A 12 -51.75 -16.70 22.74
C ARG A 12 -50.35 -17.20 22.35
N PHE A 13 -50.20 -18.48 22.04
CA PHE A 13 -48.93 -19.06 21.57
C PHE A 13 -48.51 -18.47 20.22
N ASN A 14 -49.47 -18.27 19.30
CA ASN A 14 -49.19 -17.68 17.99
C ASN A 14 -48.83 -16.19 18.08
N ALA A 15 -49.28 -15.48 19.12
CA ALA A 15 -48.88 -14.10 19.41
C ALA A 15 -47.53 -14.02 20.18
N LEU A 16 -47.13 -15.08 20.87
CA LEU A 16 -45.85 -15.18 21.58
C LEU A 16 -44.66 -15.42 20.63
N LEU A 17 -44.87 -16.15 19.54
CA LEU A 17 -43.85 -16.41 18.51
C LEU A 17 -43.24 -15.12 17.91
N PRO A 18 -44.02 -14.13 17.43
CA PRO A 18 -43.46 -12.89 16.91
C PRO A 18 -42.77 -12.05 18.01
N LEU A 19 -43.28 -12.09 19.24
CA LEU A 19 -42.65 -11.38 20.37
C LEU A 19 -41.28 -11.98 20.71
N LEU A 20 -41.17 -13.32 20.70
CA LEU A 20 -39.90 -14.02 20.89
C LEU A 20 -38.92 -13.72 19.76
N ALA A 21 -39.39 -13.66 18.52
CA ALA A 21 -38.56 -13.29 17.37
C ALA A 21 -38.01 -11.86 17.49
N ILE A 22 -38.83 -10.90 17.90
CA ILE A 22 -38.41 -9.51 18.15
C ILE A 22 -37.40 -9.45 19.31
N LEU A 23 -37.62 -10.21 20.38
CA LEU A 23 -36.71 -10.27 21.52
C LEU A 23 -35.34 -10.84 21.10
N LEU A 24 -35.32 -11.93 20.33
CA LEU A 24 -34.07 -12.52 19.81
C LEU A 24 -33.36 -11.56 18.85
N MET A 25 -34.10 -10.83 18.02
CA MET A 25 -33.53 -9.81 17.13
C MET A 25 -32.92 -8.65 17.92
N ALA A 26 -33.58 -8.17 18.98
CA ALA A 26 -33.04 -7.13 19.85
C ALA A 26 -31.79 -7.60 20.60
N LEU A 27 -31.78 -8.84 21.09
CA LEU A 27 -30.61 -9.46 21.71
C LEU A 27 -29.45 -9.59 20.72
N ALA A 28 -29.71 -10.02 19.48
CA ALA A 28 -28.69 -10.10 18.44
C ALA A 28 -28.10 -8.73 18.07
N LEU A 29 -28.93 -7.68 18.02
CA LEU A 29 -28.47 -6.31 17.77
C LEU A 29 -27.65 -5.76 18.95
N ALA A 30 -28.08 -5.99 20.18
CA ALA A 30 -27.33 -5.60 21.38
C ALA A 30 -25.99 -6.34 21.46
N TRP A 31 -25.98 -7.64 21.15
CA TRP A 31 -24.76 -8.45 21.09
C TRP A 31 -23.82 -7.96 19.99
N GLY A 32 -24.34 -7.62 18.81
CA GLY A 32 -23.55 -7.03 17.73
C GLY A 32 -22.91 -5.68 18.11
N ALA A 33 -23.60 -4.85 18.90
CA ALA A 33 -23.06 -3.57 19.35
C ALA A 33 -21.95 -3.73 20.40
N PHE A 34 -22.06 -4.71 21.31
CA PHE A 34 -21.03 -4.98 22.33
C PHE A 34 -19.76 -5.64 21.75
N PHE A 35 -19.85 -6.32 20.61
CA PHE A 35 -18.71 -6.88 19.89
C PHE A 35 -18.17 -5.96 18.79
N SER A 36 -18.60 -4.70 18.74
CA SER A 36 -17.94 -3.71 17.90
C SER A 36 -16.49 -3.56 18.34
N ASP A 37 -15.61 -3.86 17.40
CA ASP A 37 -14.20 -4.20 17.54
C ASP A 37 -13.44 -3.23 18.46
N THR A 38 -13.00 -3.72 19.63
CA THR A 38 -12.10 -3.00 20.54
C THR A 38 -10.64 -3.23 20.15
N SER A 39 -10.37 -3.29 18.84
CA SER A 39 -9.01 -3.40 18.34
C SER A 39 -8.19 -2.21 18.86
N PRO A 40 -7.11 -2.44 19.62
CA PRO A 40 -6.29 -1.37 20.15
C PRO A 40 -5.77 -0.49 19.00
N PRO A 41 -5.63 0.83 19.21
CA PRO A 41 -5.14 1.72 18.18
C PRO A 41 -3.78 1.22 17.67
N PRO A 42 -3.52 1.27 16.35
CA PRO A 42 -2.26 0.82 15.79
C PRO A 42 -1.10 1.58 16.44
N LYS A 43 -0.01 0.88 16.74
CA LYS A 43 1.20 1.49 17.30
C LYS A 43 1.85 2.32 16.20
N SER A 44 2.04 3.62 16.44
CA SER A 44 2.69 4.50 15.46
C SER A 44 4.21 4.36 15.51
N VAL A 45 4.85 4.35 14.36
CA VAL A 45 6.31 4.57 14.26
C VAL A 45 6.60 6.06 14.13
N ILE A 46 7.69 6.51 14.75
CA ILE A 46 8.17 7.90 14.65
C ILE A 46 8.98 7.99 13.35
N PRO A 47 8.52 8.73 12.33
CA PRO A 47 9.28 8.92 11.10
C PRO A 47 10.44 9.91 11.32
N PRO A 48 11.47 9.90 10.47
CA PRO A 48 12.69 10.69 10.63
C PRO A 48 12.46 12.22 10.73
N ASP A 49 11.34 12.72 10.19
CA ASP A 49 11.12 14.17 10.02
C ASP A 49 9.94 14.74 10.83
N ARG A 50 9.32 13.97 11.74
CA ARG A 50 8.10 14.42 12.45
C ARG A 50 8.29 14.49 13.95
N LYS A 51 8.15 15.69 14.51
CA LYS A 51 7.76 15.89 15.92
C LYS A 51 6.31 15.44 16.08
N GLU A 52 6.03 14.65 17.11
CA GLU A 52 4.70 14.12 17.46
C GLU A 52 3.59 15.11 17.09
N SER A 53 2.89 14.84 15.99
CA SER A 53 1.81 15.70 15.51
C SER A 53 0.50 14.96 15.68
N ALA A 54 -0.46 15.66 16.28
CA ALA A 54 -1.81 15.21 16.61
C ALA A 54 -2.72 14.98 15.39
N SER A 55 -2.23 14.31 14.33
CA SER A 55 -3.08 13.85 13.23
C SER A 55 -3.69 12.49 13.59
N SER A 56 -4.96 12.26 13.19
CA SER A 56 -5.62 10.95 13.25
C SER A 56 -5.01 9.88 12.32
N GLU A 57 -3.90 10.22 11.67
CA GLU A 57 -3.12 9.36 10.79
C GLU A 57 -1.98 8.73 11.58
N VAL A 58 -1.94 7.40 11.55
CA VAL A 58 -0.94 6.58 12.25
C VAL A 58 -0.06 5.89 11.21
N LEU A 59 1.25 5.88 11.44
CA LEU A 59 2.19 5.13 10.61
C LEU A 59 2.42 3.76 11.21
N ASP A 60 2.16 2.71 10.46
CA ASP A 60 2.27 1.33 10.90
C ASP A 60 3.34 0.59 10.09
N LEU A 61 4.16 -0.22 10.76
CA LEU A 61 5.09 -1.12 10.10
C LEU A 61 4.38 -2.43 9.81
N SER A 62 4.49 -2.88 8.56
CA SER A 62 3.91 -4.13 8.13
C SER A 62 4.89 -4.89 7.25
N LYS A 63 4.75 -6.23 7.24
CA LYS A 63 5.47 -7.07 6.27
C LYS A 63 5.17 -6.60 4.85
N LEU A 64 6.15 -6.68 3.97
CA LEU A 64 5.91 -6.47 2.54
C LEU A 64 4.95 -7.54 2.01
N ASP A 65 4.16 -7.21 0.99
CA ASP A 65 3.21 -8.18 0.41
C ASP A 65 3.92 -9.28 -0.38
N VAL A 66 5.15 -9.02 -0.82
CA VAL A 66 6.05 -9.98 -1.47
C VAL A 66 7.15 -10.33 -0.50
N GLU A 67 7.37 -11.62 -0.28
CA GLU A 67 8.51 -12.10 0.51
C GLU A 67 9.79 -11.94 -0.32
N LEU A 68 10.76 -11.23 0.24
CA LEU A 68 12.04 -10.97 -0.38
C LEU A 68 13.14 -11.60 0.45
N ASP A 69 13.86 -12.54 -0.14
CA ASP A 69 15.09 -13.06 0.46
C ASP A 69 16.23 -12.07 0.21
N LEU A 70 16.43 -11.17 1.18
CA LEU A 70 17.51 -10.19 1.19
C LEU A 70 18.78 -10.74 1.85
N GLY A 71 18.82 -12.05 2.10
CA GLY A 71 19.83 -12.71 2.91
C GLY A 71 19.46 -12.75 4.39
N PRO A 72 20.33 -13.34 5.22
CA PRO A 72 19.96 -13.77 6.57
C PRO A 72 19.87 -12.65 7.60
N LYS A 73 20.37 -11.45 7.30
CA LYS A 73 20.54 -10.35 8.26
C LYS A 73 19.67 -9.13 8.01
N LEU A 74 18.97 -9.11 6.87
CA LEU A 74 18.26 -7.94 6.36
C LEU A 74 16.80 -8.27 6.14
N VAL A 75 15.93 -7.48 6.74
CA VAL A 75 14.48 -7.55 6.53
C VAL A 75 14.00 -6.20 6.02
N MET A 76 13.15 -6.21 5.00
CA MET A 76 12.50 -5.00 4.50
C MET A 76 11.03 -4.98 4.89
N LEU A 77 10.62 -3.88 5.53
CA LEU A 77 9.26 -3.62 5.95
C LEU A 77 8.66 -2.47 5.15
N LYS A 78 7.34 -2.49 4.97
CA LYS A 78 6.59 -1.37 4.42
C LYS A 78 6.03 -0.50 5.54
N VAL A 79 6.09 0.80 5.34
CA VAL A 79 5.46 1.80 6.21
C VAL A 79 4.14 2.19 5.58
N VAL A 80 3.05 1.91 6.28
CA VAL A 80 1.69 2.12 5.79
C VAL A 80 1.04 3.22 6.61
N ILE A 81 0.37 4.16 5.94
CA ILE A 81 -0.47 5.13 6.63
C ILE A 81 -1.85 4.52 6.88
N ARG A 82 -2.28 4.56 8.14
CA ARG A 82 -3.61 4.18 8.58
C ARG A 82 -4.39 5.43 8.91
N LYS A 83 -5.55 5.59 8.28
CA LYS A 83 -6.44 6.72 8.54
C LYS A 83 -7.64 6.25 9.34
N LYS A 84 -7.98 7.00 10.39
CA LYS A 84 -9.17 6.70 11.19
C LYS A 84 -10.44 6.97 10.37
N SER A 85 -11.33 5.99 10.33
CA SER A 85 -12.66 6.06 9.71
C SER A 85 -13.69 5.48 10.69
N GLY A 86 -14.34 6.34 11.48
CA GLY A 86 -15.21 5.89 12.56
C GLY A 86 -14.43 5.32 13.75
N SER A 87 -14.80 4.12 14.22
CA SER A 87 -14.05 3.34 15.22
C SER A 87 -12.80 2.67 14.64
N ASP A 88 -12.74 2.52 13.32
CA ASP A 88 -11.78 1.63 12.66
C ASP A 88 -10.65 2.41 11.98
N TYR A 89 -9.59 1.71 11.64
CA TYR A 89 -8.46 2.24 10.87
C TYR A 89 -8.34 1.49 9.55
N SER A 90 -8.51 2.19 8.44
CA SER A 90 -8.28 1.64 7.10
C SER A 90 -6.85 1.91 6.63
N ARG A 91 -6.24 0.93 5.95
CA ARG A 91 -4.97 1.12 5.26
C ARG A 91 -5.21 2.01 4.05
N SER A 92 -4.47 3.11 3.94
CA SER A 92 -4.67 4.08 2.87
C SER A 92 -3.57 4.03 1.81
N ALA A 93 -2.30 3.91 2.19
CA ALA A 93 -1.19 3.93 1.24
C ALA A 93 0.11 3.42 1.86
N ILE A 94 1.03 2.90 1.03
CA ILE A 94 2.42 2.67 1.43
C ILE A 94 3.18 4.00 1.27
N ARG A 95 3.81 4.48 2.35
CA ARG A 95 4.51 5.78 2.38
C ARG A 95 6.02 5.66 2.27
N ASN A 96 6.58 4.54 2.71
CA ASN A 96 8.02 4.34 2.71
C ASN A 96 8.36 2.85 2.84
N LEU A 97 9.63 2.52 2.68
CA LEU A 97 10.23 1.23 2.97
C LEU A 97 11.33 1.42 4.00
N VAL A 98 11.52 0.42 4.86
CA VAL A 98 12.52 0.45 5.91
C VAL A 98 13.29 -0.85 5.89
N PHE A 99 14.62 -0.75 5.92
CA PHE A 99 15.49 -1.89 6.19
C PHE A 99 15.76 -1.99 7.68
N VAL A 100 15.66 -3.22 8.18
CA VAL A 100 15.99 -3.61 9.54
C VAL A 100 17.13 -4.62 9.44
N GLU A 101 18.23 -4.32 10.13
CA GLU A 101 19.38 -5.21 10.25
C GLU A 101 19.35 -5.90 11.61
N ASP A 102 19.64 -7.20 11.66
CA ASP A 102 19.60 -7.98 12.92
C ASP A 102 20.51 -7.42 14.02
N ASP A 103 21.67 -6.87 13.62
CA ASP A 103 22.72 -6.40 14.52
C ASP A 103 22.57 -4.91 14.89
N SER A 104 21.53 -4.21 14.38
CA SER A 104 21.34 -2.76 14.55
C SER A 104 19.96 -2.43 15.12
N THR A 105 19.92 -1.49 16.06
CA THR A 105 18.68 -0.89 16.54
C THR A 105 18.14 0.20 15.62
N ASP A 106 18.94 0.62 14.65
CA ASP A 106 18.63 1.75 13.79
C ASP A 106 17.89 1.31 12.53
N LEU A 107 16.77 1.98 12.27
CA LEU A 107 15.97 1.78 11.07
C LEU A 107 16.58 2.57 9.90
N LYS A 108 16.90 1.88 8.81
CA LYS A 108 17.37 2.52 7.57
C LYS A 108 16.17 2.81 6.66
N TRP A 109 15.71 4.06 6.72
CA TRP A 109 14.61 4.55 5.88
C TRP A 109 15.07 4.71 4.45
N VAL A 110 14.27 4.23 3.49
CA VAL A 110 14.56 4.43 2.07
C VAL A 110 14.40 5.90 1.70
N PHE A 111 13.22 6.47 1.95
CA PHE A 111 12.97 7.90 1.71
C PHE A 111 13.20 8.72 2.99
N PRO A 112 13.74 9.94 2.90
CA PRO A 112 13.97 10.81 4.05
C PRO A 112 12.67 11.36 4.63
N THR A 113 11.59 11.44 3.83
CA THR A 113 10.28 11.92 4.26
C THR A 113 9.21 10.82 4.10
N GLN A 114 7.98 11.13 4.48
CA GLN A 114 6.81 10.23 4.30
C GLN A 114 5.83 10.80 3.26
N GLN A 115 6.32 11.67 2.39
CA GLN A 115 5.51 12.37 1.38
C GLN A 115 5.31 11.53 0.12
N GLN A 116 5.99 10.38 0.02
CA GLN A 116 5.88 9.49 -1.12
C GLN A 116 4.67 8.58 -0.95
N GLU A 117 4.01 8.25 -2.05
CA GLU A 117 3.04 7.16 -2.13
C GLU A 117 3.59 6.09 -3.05
N LEU A 118 3.94 4.94 -2.50
CA LEU A 118 4.55 3.84 -3.24
C LEU A 118 3.44 3.02 -3.90
N VAL A 119 3.42 3.05 -5.23
CA VAL A 119 2.39 2.40 -6.05
C VAL A 119 2.81 0.99 -6.46
N SER A 120 4.11 0.77 -6.63
CA SER A 120 4.69 -0.47 -7.16
C SER A 120 6.04 -0.71 -6.50
N VAL A 121 6.25 -1.90 -5.94
CA VAL A 121 7.50 -2.29 -5.28
C VAL A 121 7.85 -3.70 -5.73
N HIS A 122 8.99 -3.87 -6.42
CA HIS A 122 9.37 -5.16 -6.98
C HIS A 122 10.88 -5.40 -6.90
N PRO A 123 11.32 -6.65 -6.64
CA PRO A 123 12.73 -6.99 -6.72
C PRO A 123 13.21 -6.97 -8.17
N LEU A 124 14.42 -6.47 -8.37
CA LEU A 124 15.15 -6.61 -9.62
C LEU A 124 16.12 -7.79 -9.47
N MET A 125 15.77 -8.91 -10.11
CA MET A 125 16.52 -10.18 -9.99
C MET A 125 17.39 -10.44 -11.22
N ASN A 126 18.61 -10.94 -11.02
CA ASN A 126 19.39 -11.46 -12.15
C ASN A 126 18.85 -12.82 -12.66
N SER A 127 19.51 -13.38 -13.68
CA SER A 127 19.16 -14.70 -14.25
C SER A 127 19.19 -15.85 -13.25
N ASN A 128 19.92 -15.69 -12.13
CA ASN A 128 20.10 -16.70 -11.10
C ASN A 128 19.14 -16.50 -9.92
N GLY A 129 18.17 -15.56 -10.02
CA GLY A 129 17.23 -15.24 -8.94
C GLY A 129 17.80 -14.38 -7.82
N VAL A 130 19.04 -13.89 -7.95
CA VAL A 130 19.67 -13.03 -6.95
C VAL A 130 19.15 -11.61 -7.12
N ILE A 131 18.58 -11.05 -6.04
CA ILE A 131 18.12 -9.66 -6.00
C ILE A 131 19.34 -8.74 -6.11
N LYS A 132 19.28 -7.75 -6.99
CA LYS A 132 20.29 -6.71 -7.18
C LYS A 132 19.87 -5.34 -6.63
N GLY A 133 18.56 -5.10 -6.56
CA GLY A 133 17.97 -3.89 -6.03
C GLY A 133 16.46 -4.01 -6.00
N ILE A 134 15.79 -3.02 -5.43
CA ILE A 134 14.33 -2.94 -5.39
C ILE A 134 13.88 -1.79 -6.28
N TYR A 135 13.06 -2.12 -7.27
CA TYR A 135 12.36 -1.16 -8.10
C TYR A 135 11.17 -0.59 -7.35
N VAL A 136 11.05 0.74 -7.34
CA VAL A 136 9.96 1.45 -6.68
C VAL A 136 9.37 2.51 -7.60
N GLU A 137 8.06 2.46 -7.85
CA GLU A 137 7.31 3.60 -8.41
C GLU A 137 6.65 4.35 -7.25
N ALA A 138 6.87 5.65 -7.19
CA ALA A 138 6.23 6.49 -6.20
C ALA A 138 5.70 7.80 -6.77
N ILE A 139 4.58 8.24 -6.22
CA ILE A 139 3.99 9.56 -6.46
C ILE A 139 4.37 10.47 -5.30
N ASP A 140 4.79 11.69 -5.61
CA ASP A 140 5.07 12.69 -4.59
C ASP A 140 3.79 13.43 -4.18
N LYS A 141 3.45 13.39 -2.90
CA LYS A 141 2.25 14.05 -2.34
C LYS A 141 2.52 15.43 -1.78
N GLU A 142 3.76 15.92 -1.76
CA GLU A 142 4.10 17.24 -1.21
C GLU A 142 3.37 18.39 -1.93
N ASN A 143 3.13 18.25 -3.24
CA ASN A 143 2.51 19.27 -4.09
C ASN A 143 1.23 18.80 -4.79
N ALA A 144 0.52 17.82 -4.24
CA ALA A 144 -0.71 17.29 -4.84
C ALA A 144 -1.85 18.32 -4.76
N VAL A 145 -1.82 19.32 -5.64
CA VAL A 145 -2.96 20.19 -5.93
C VAL A 145 -4.04 19.32 -6.54
N LYS A 146 -5.08 19.02 -5.74
CA LYS A 146 -6.35 18.39 -6.12
C LYS A 146 -6.26 17.43 -7.31
N SER A 147 -6.06 16.14 -7.01
CA SER A 147 -6.55 15.00 -7.79
C SER A 147 -6.63 15.24 -9.30
N SER A 148 -5.49 15.44 -9.96
CA SER A 148 -5.45 15.16 -11.38
C SER A 148 -5.67 13.66 -11.53
N GLU A 149 -6.51 13.27 -12.48
CA GLU A 149 -6.83 11.85 -12.75
C GLU A 149 -5.56 11.01 -13.03
N HIS A 150 -4.47 11.68 -13.41
CA HIS A 150 -3.13 11.13 -13.57
C HIS A 150 -2.14 11.98 -12.77
N GLU A 151 -1.59 11.43 -11.69
CA GLU A 151 -0.49 12.04 -10.94
C GLU A 151 0.84 11.49 -11.46
N PRO A 152 1.79 12.35 -11.88
CA PRO A 152 3.06 11.90 -12.43
C PRO A 152 3.86 11.14 -11.38
N ARG A 153 4.41 10.01 -11.80
CA ARG A 153 5.23 9.11 -10.99
C ARG A 153 6.70 9.40 -11.19
N SER A 154 7.47 9.11 -10.16
CA SER A 154 8.92 8.97 -10.24
C SER A 154 9.29 7.51 -10.01
N ILE A 155 10.32 7.07 -10.71
CA ILE A 155 10.81 5.70 -10.64
C ILE A 155 12.16 5.73 -9.94
N TYR A 156 12.30 4.85 -8.95
CA TYR A 156 13.46 4.73 -8.10
C TYR A 156 14.00 3.30 -8.14
N VAL A 157 15.30 3.19 -7.92
CA VAL A 157 15.96 1.93 -7.57
C VAL A 157 16.60 2.07 -6.21
N VAL A 158 16.30 1.14 -5.34
CA VAL A 158 16.78 1.08 -3.96
C VAL A 158 17.85 -0.02 -3.89
N PRO A 159 19.11 0.33 -3.60
CA PRO A 159 20.16 -0.66 -3.34
C PRO A 159 19.83 -1.50 -2.09
N LEU A 160 20.35 -2.73 -2.05
CA LEU A 160 20.07 -3.67 -0.95
C LEU A 160 20.85 -3.38 0.33
N ASP A 161 21.87 -2.52 0.26
CA ASP A 161 22.67 -2.10 1.41
C ASP A 161 21.96 -1.06 2.31
N GLY A 162 20.75 -0.64 1.91
CA GLY A 162 19.96 0.35 2.63
C GLY A 162 20.52 1.77 2.53
N ALA A 163 21.42 2.06 1.57
CA ALA A 163 22.02 3.38 1.38
C ALA A 163 21.05 4.46 0.82
N GLY A 164 19.73 4.19 0.84
CA GLY A 164 18.68 5.09 0.35
C GLY A 164 18.14 4.68 -1.02
N TYR A 165 17.86 5.65 -1.88
CA TYR A 165 17.33 5.42 -3.22
C TYR A 165 18.11 6.19 -4.28
N LYS A 166 18.01 5.71 -5.52
CA LYS A 166 18.40 6.43 -6.72
C LYS A 166 17.19 6.69 -7.59
N LYS A 167 16.89 7.96 -7.87
CA LYS A 167 15.85 8.34 -8.82
C LYS A 167 16.37 8.09 -10.23
N ILE A 168 15.70 7.23 -10.99
CA ILE A 168 16.08 6.92 -12.38
C ILE A 168 15.24 7.70 -13.38
N LEU A 169 13.92 7.79 -13.19
CA LEU A 169 13.02 8.54 -14.08
C LEU A 169 12.09 9.43 -13.26
N SER A 170 11.68 10.56 -13.85
CA SER A 170 10.76 11.51 -13.24
C SER A 170 9.72 11.99 -14.26
N ASN A 171 8.55 12.38 -13.75
CA ASN A 171 7.41 12.80 -14.56
C ASN A 171 7.02 11.72 -15.56
N VAL A 172 6.82 10.50 -15.06
CA VAL A 172 6.33 9.35 -15.82
C VAL A 172 4.84 9.21 -15.52
N ASP A 173 3.99 9.24 -16.53
CA ASP A 173 2.55 9.11 -16.31
C ASP A 173 2.19 7.68 -15.94
N GLU A 174 2.76 6.73 -16.68
CA GLU A 174 2.54 5.30 -16.48
C GLU A 174 3.74 4.47 -16.93
N VAL A 175 4.02 3.39 -16.20
CA VAL A 175 4.96 2.35 -16.61
C VAL A 175 4.17 1.23 -17.26
N ILE A 176 4.31 1.09 -18.58
CA ILE A 176 3.57 0.13 -19.39
C ILE A 176 4.19 -1.27 -19.26
N SER A 177 5.53 -1.33 -19.24
CA SER A 177 6.23 -2.61 -19.10
C SER A 177 7.57 -2.43 -18.41
N ARG A 178 7.85 -3.37 -17.50
CA ARG A 178 9.12 -3.51 -16.81
C ARG A 178 9.68 -4.89 -17.09
N ARG A 179 10.92 -4.96 -17.58
CA ARG A 179 11.65 -6.22 -17.72
C ARG A 179 13.10 -6.01 -17.37
N ASN A 180 13.69 -6.91 -16.60
CA ASN A 180 15.11 -6.86 -16.31
C ASN A 180 15.78 -8.18 -16.66
N ASP A 181 17.08 -8.10 -16.93
CA ASP A 181 18.00 -9.23 -17.06
C ASP A 181 19.16 -9.07 -16.07
N ALA A 182 20.24 -9.84 -16.24
CA ALA A 182 21.39 -9.80 -15.34
C ALA A 182 22.09 -8.43 -15.30
N ASN A 183 22.03 -7.67 -16.39
CA ASN A 183 22.83 -6.46 -16.59
C ASN A 183 21.98 -5.22 -16.84
N LYS A 184 20.73 -5.37 -17.29
CA LYS A 184 19.90 -4.24 -17.71
C LYS A 184 18.47 -4.34 -17.19
N LEU A 185 17.96 -3.22 -16.74
CA LEU A 185 16.53 -2.96 -16.55
C LEU A 185 16.02 -2.17 -17.76
N ARG A 186 14.97 -2.68 -18.41
CA ARG A 186 14.27 -2.04 -19.52
C ARG A 186 12.90 -1.61 -19.06
N LEU A 187 12.61 -0.33 -19.26
CA LEU A 187 11.35 0.30 -18.90
C LEU A 187 10.73 0.86 -20.17
N ILE A 188 9.50 0.43 -20.47
CA ILE A 188 8.63 1.10 -21.44
C ILE A 188 7.62 1.89 -20.64
N TYR A 189 7.57 3.19 -20.88
CA TYR A 189 6.76 4.11 -20.10
C TYR A 189 6.15 5.18 -20.99
N GLN A 190 5.03 5.72 -20.52
CA GLN A 190 4.39 6.90 -21.09
C GLN A 190 4.89 8.14 -20.37
N LYS A 191 5.19 9.16 -21.17
CA LYS A 191 5.44 10.52 -20.71
C LYS A 191 4.80 11.48 -21.69
N ASP A 192 3.85 12.26 -21.20
CA ASP A 192 2.97 13.10 -21.98
C ASP A 192 2.31 12.26 -23.10
N ASN A 193 2.42 12.72 -24.35
CA ASN A 193 1.92 12.02 -25.53
C ASN A 193 2.98 11.11 -26.18
N THR A 194 3.99 10.66 -25.45
CA THR A 194 5.07 9.81 -26.00
C THR A 194 5.22 8.52 -25.22
N ILE A 195 5.43 7.42 -25.95
CA ILE A 195 5.91 6.17 -25.41
C ILE A 195 7.42 6.12 -25.60
N ARG A 196 8.13 5.86 -24.51
CA ARG A 196 9.59 5.85 -24.48
C ARG A 196 10.11 4.53 -23.92
N MET A 197 11.34 4.20 -24.28
CA MET A 197 12.09 3.09 -23.71
C MET A 197 13.36 3.61 -23.04
N ALA A 198 13.47 3.40 -21.73
CA ALA A 198 14.71 3.58 -21.00
C ALA A 198 15.40 2.22 -20.76
N GLN A 199 16.73 2.24 -20.87
CA GLN A 199 17.61 1.17 -20.41
C GLN A 199 18.43 1.71 -19.24
N VAL A 200 18.46 0.93 -18.16
CA VAL A 200 19.19 1.23 -16.94
C VAL A 200 20.17 0.10 -16.69
N ASP A 201 21.43 0.43 -16.43
CA ASP A 201 22.43 -0.55 -16.04
C ASP A 201 22.15 -1.09 -14.63
N MET A 202 22.24 -2.40 -14.42
CA MET A 202 21.92 -3.04 -13.14
C MET A 202 23.08 -3.01 -12.12
N GLN A 203 24.28 -2.60 -12.52
CA GLN A 203 25.44 -2.49 -11.65
C GLN A 203 25.42 -1.16 -10.89
N ASP A 204 25.19 -0.06 -11.58
CA ASP A 204 25.22 1.29 -11.00
C ASP A 204 23.87 2.02 -11.04
N PHE A 205 22.84 1.43 -11.66
CA PHE A 205 21.52 2.02 -11.84
C PHE A 205 21.53 3.32 -12.63
N LEU A 206 22.48 3.53 -13.55
CA LEU A 206 22.50 4.67 -14.47
C LEU A 206 21.67 4.37 -15.72
N ILE A 207 20.98 5.39 -16.24
CA ILE A 207 20.34 5.30 -17.55
C ILE A 207 21.45 5.25 -18.60
N THR A 208 21.49 4.15 -19.35
CA THR A 208 22.41 3.98 -20.49
C THR A 208 21.80 4.39 -21.81
N GLY A 209 20.47 4.54 -21.87
CA GLY A 209 19.77 5.01 -23.05
C GLY A 209 18.31 5.30 -22.78
N ASP A 210 17.78 6.34 -23.41
CA ASP A 210 16.37 6.73 -23.37
C ASP A 210 15.99 7.22 -24.77
N HIS A 211 15.04 6.54 -25.41
CA HIS A 211 14.57 6.89 -26.75
C HIS A 211 13.05 6.79 -26.86
N GLU A 212 12.50 7.63 -27.73
CA GLU A 212 11.09 7.60 -28.09
C GLU A 212 10.81 6.39 -28.99
N LEU A 213 9.75 5.65 -28.68
CA LEU A 213 9.25 4.53 -29.48
C LEU A 213 8.09 4.96 -30.36
N ALA A 214 7.20 5.79 -29.83
CA ALA A 214 6.02 6.26 -30.53
C ALA A 214 5.52 7.58 -29.93
N LYS A 215 4.89 8.39 -30.78
CA LYS A 215 4.14 9.57 -30.39
C LYS A 215 2.66 9.32 -30.62
N MET A 216 1.87 9.50 -29.57
CA MET A 216 0.42 9.44 -29.65
C MET A 216 -0.09 10.74 -30.27
N THR A 217 -0.96 10.61 -31.27
CA THR A 217 -1.72 11.73 -31.82
C THR A 217 -3.15 11.61 -31.36
N GLU A 218 -3.76 12.73 -30.98
CA GLU A 218 -5.20 12.76 -30.73
C GLU A 218 -5.93 12.31 -32.01
N LEU A 219 -6.86 11.36 -31.86
CA LEU A 219 -7.78 11.01 -32.93
C LEU A 219 -8.63 12.24 -33.20
N LYS A 220 -8.42 12.89 -34.35
CA LYS A 220 -9.33 13.93 -34.84
C LYS A 220 -10.71 13.28 -34.98
N LYS A 221 -11.67 13.79 -34.21
CA LYS A 221 -13.09 13.45 -34.34
C LYS A 221 -13.64 13.90 -35.69
#